data_AF-S4S0H5-F1
#
_entry.id   AF-S4S0H5-F1
#
_cell.length_a   1.000
_cell.length_b   1.000
_cell.length_c   1.000
_cell.angle_alpha   90.00
_cell.angle_beta   90.00
_cell.angle_gamma   90.00
#
_symmetry.space_group_name_H-M   'P 1'
#
loop_
_entity.id
_entity.type
_entity.pdbx_description
1 polymer ?
#
loop_
_entity_poly.entity_id
_entity_poly.type
_entity_poly.pdbx_seq_one_letter_code
_entity_poly.pdbx_strand_id
1 'polypeptide(L)' 'FHEHVFLERHLTEFPSSGPVRHFMQLVVTGLSKNPYLTVAQKREHIAWFREYFEKKRSILERAES' A
#
# COMPACT_ATOMS: atom_id res chain seq x y z
N PHE A 1 17.65 -9.59 -4.85
CA PHE A 1 17.94 -8.30 -4.20
C PHE A 1 17.16 -7.10 -4.77
N HIS A 2 16.95 -6.97 -6.10
CA HIS A 2 16.22 -5.81 -6.65
C HIS A 2 14.70 -5.75 -6.37
N GLU A 3 14.00 -6.88 -6.29
CA GLU A 3 12.53 -6.85 -6.10
C GLU A 3 12.07 -6.49 -4.68
N HIS A 4 12.96 -6.58 -3.67
CA HIS A 4 12.60 -6.22 -2.30
C HIS A 4 12.68 -4.71 -2.04
N VAL A 5 13.33 -3.96 -2.94
CA VAL A 5 13.66 -2.54 -2.74
C VAL A 5 12.66 -1.62 -3.45
N PHE A 6 12.04 -2.03 -4.56
CA PHE A 6 11.16 -1.16 -5.37
C PHE A 6 9.67 -1.52 -5.28
N LEU A 7 9.16 -1.73 -4.06
CA LEU A 7 7.72 -1.88 -3.83
C LEU A 7 6.94 -0.57 -4.10
N GLU A 8 7.63 0.57 -4.15
CA GLU A 8 7.04 1.89 -4.47
C GLU A 8 6.30 1.93 -5.81
N ARG A 9 6.67 1.07 -6.77
CA ARG A 9 5.94 0.94 -8.05
C ARG A 9 4.49 0.52 -7.87
N HIS A 10 4.15 -0.17 -6.78
CA HIS A 10 2.78 -0.58 -6.49
C HIS A 10 1.96 0.55 -5.85
N LEU A 11 2.60 1.65 -5.41
CA LEU A 11 1.91 2.83 -4.89
C LEU A 11 1.19 3.63 -6.00
N THR A 12 1.45 3.35 -7.27
CA THR A 12 0.73 3.99 -8.39
C THR A 12 -0.73 3.56 -8.45
N GLU A 13 -1.11 2.47 -7.79
CA GLU A 13 -2.49 2.00 -7.69
C GLU A 13 -3.29 2.71 -6.58
N PHE A 14 -2.64 3.58 -5.81
CA PHE A 14 -3.23 4.35 -4.72
C PHE A 14 -3.19 5.85 -5.07
N PRO A 15 -3.99 6.69 -4.37
CA PRO A 15 -3.91 8.14 -4.53
C PRO A 15 -2.47 8.65 -4.43
N SER A 16 -2.12 9.64 -5.25
CA SER A 16 -0.78 10.23 -5.27
C SER A 16 -0.47 11.12 -4.07
N SER A 17 -1.50 11.52 -3.32
CA SER A 17 -1.43 12.40 -2.15
C SER A 17 -2.53 12.04 -1.14
N GLY A 18 -2.41 12.56 0.09
CA GLY A 18 -3.39 12.38 1.15
C GLY A 18 -3.04 11.29 2.17
N PRO A 19 -3.89 11.06 3.18
CA PRO A 19 -3.65 10.14 4.30
C PRO A 19 -3.45 8.69 3.84
N VAL A 20 -4.21 8.24 2.83
CA VAL A 20 -4.08 6.91 2.23
C VAL A 20 -2.69 6.72 1.62
N ARG A 21 -2.16 7.74 0.94
CA ARG A 21 -0.81 7.71 0.37
C ARG A 21 0.26 7.59 1.45
N HIS A 22 0.18 8.43 2.48
CA HIS A 22 1.14 8.38 3.59
C HIS A 22 1.09 7.03 4.32
N PHE A 23 -0.11 6.50 4.55
CA PHE A 23 -0.27 5.18 5.16
C PHE A 23 0.38 4.09 4.30
N MET A 24 0.10 4.06 3.00
CA MET A 24 0.67 3.05 2.10
C MET A 24 2.19 3.16 1.95
N GLN A 25 2.77 4.37 2.04
CA GLN A 25 4.22 4.54 2.09
C GLN A 25 4.85 3.86 3.33
N LEU A 26 4.20 3.97 4.49
CA LEU A 26 4.65 3.30 5.72
C LEU A 26 4.53 1.78 5.57
N VAL A 27 3.43 1.27 5.03
CA VAL A 27 3.22 -0.17 4.77
C VAL A 27 4.31 -0.71 3.84
N VAL A 28 4.55 -0.04 2.71
CA VAL A 28 5.58 -0.43 1.74
C VAL A 28 6.98 -0.40 2.36
N THR A 29 7.28 0.61 3.18
CA THR A 29 8.56 0.71 3.91
C THR A 29 8.73 -0.41 4.92
N GLY A 30 7.65 -0.83 5.61
CA GLY A 30 7.68 -1.97 6.52
C GLY A 30 7.90 -3.30 5.78
N LEU A 31 7.20 -3.50 4.66
CA LEU A 31 7.33 -4.69 3.83
C LEU A 31 8.73 -4.80 3.19
N SER A 32 9.34 -3.69 2.75
CA SER A 32 10.68 -3.72 2.14
C SER A 32 11.75 -4.18 3.14
N LYS A 33 11.62 -3.80 4.41
CA LYS A 33 12.51 -4.17 5.52
C LYS A 33 12.24 -5.56 6.10
N ASN A 34 11.16 -6.23 5.72
CA ASN A 34 10.80 -7.53 6.25
C ASN A 34 11.50 -8.68 5.49
N PRO A 35 12.44 -9.42 6.11
CA PRO A 35 13.12 -10.55 5.47
C PRO A 35 12.32 -11.86 5.52
N TYR A 36 11.25 -11.91 6.33
CA TYR A 36 10.44 -13.11 6.54
C TYR A 36 9.31 -13.28 5.52
N LEU A 37 9.07 -12.27 4.68
CA LEU A 37 8.05 -12.30 3.64
C LEU A 37 8.69 -12.41 2.25
N THR A 38 8.13 -13.30 1.44
CA THR A 38 8.45 -13.39 0.02
C THR A 38 7.90 -12.20 -0.75
N VAL A 39 8.42 -11.95 -1.96
CA VAL A 39 7.92 -10.89 -2.84
C VAL A 39 6.42 -11.08 -3.14
N ALA A 40 5.98 -12.32 -3.34
CA ALA A 40 4.58 -12.63 -3.62
C ALA A 40 3.66 -12.22 -2.46
N GLN A 41 4.01 -12.57 -1.22
CA GLN A 41 3.24 -12.19 -0.03
C GLN A 41 3.19 -10.67 0.12
N LYS A 42 4.30 -9.96 -0.13
CA LYS A 42 4.32 -8.48 -0.08
C LYS A 42 3.37 -7.88 -1.10
N ARG A 43 3.28 -8.44 -2.31
CA ARG A 43 2.33 -7.99 -3.35
C ARG A 43 0.89 -8.27 -2.94
N GLU A 44 0.61 -9.44 -2.38
CA GLU A 44 -0.71 -9.82 -1.89
C GLU A 44 -1.20 -8.88 -0.77
N HIS A 45 -0.32 -8.53 0.16
CA HIS A 45 -0.62 -7.53 1.20
C HIS A 45 -1.01 -6.17 0.62
N ILE A 46 -0.28 -5.69 -0.40
CA ILE A 46 -0.58 -4.42 -1.05
C ILE A 46 -1.92 -4.50 -1.81
N ALA A 47 -2.17 -5.59 -2.53
CA ALA A 47 -3.42 -5.81 -3.25
C ALA A 47 -4.63 -5.85 -2.30
N TRP A 48 -4.47 -6.46 -1.12
CA TRP A 48 -5.52 -6.48 -0.10
C TRP A 48 -5.88 -5.07 0.38
N PHE A 49 -4.88 -4.20 0.63
CA PHE A 49 -5.12 -2.80 1.00
C PHE A 49 -5.87 -2.03 -0.08
N ARG A 50 -5.58 -2.29 -1.35
CA ARG A 50 -6.29 -1.68 -2.48
C ARG A 50 -7.78 -2.02 -2.42
N GLU A 51 -8.13 -3.30 -2.30
CA GLU A 51 -9.52 -3.72 -2.19
C GLU A 51 -10.21 -3.15 -0.94
N TYR A 52 -9.49 -3.09 0.18
CA TYR A 52 -10.00 -2.54 1.43
C TYR A 52 -10.37 -1.06 1.30
N PHE A 53 -9.50 -0.25 0.69
CA PHE A 53 -9.78 1.17 0.49
C PHE A 53 -10.88 1.40 -0.54
N GLU A 54 -10.97 0.59 -1.60
CA GLU A 54 -12.07 0.69 -2.56
C GLU A 54 -13.42 0.39 -1.89
N LYS A 55 -13.50 -0.66 -1.08
CA LYS A 55 -14.73 -1.01 -0.33
C LYS A 55 -15.13 0.08 0.68
N LYS A 56 -14.16 0.84 1.22
CA LYS A 56 -14.38 1.90 2.20
C LYS A 56 -14.32 3.31 1.61
N ARG A 57 -14.32 3.45 0.29
CA ARG A 57 -14.21 4.74 -0.40
C ARG A 57 -15.25 5.76 0.08
N SER A 58 -16.49 5.31 0.27
CA SER A 58 -17.58 6.14 0.79
C SER A 58 -17.35 6.68 2.21
N ILE A 59 -16.55 5.99 3.03
CA ILE A 59 -16.17 6.44 4.37
C ILE A 59 -15.00 7.42 4.28
N LEU A 60 -14.03 7.14 3.41
CA LEU A 60 -12.86 8.00 3.18
C LEU A 60 -13.28 9.37 2.63
N GLU A 61 -14.21 9.40 1.68
CA GLU A 61 -14.75 10.65 1.10
C GLU A 61 -15.43 11.51 2.18
N ARG A 62 -16.07 10.89 3.17
CA ARG A 62 -16.72 11.59 4.29
C ARG A 62 -15.74 12.06 5.36
N ALA A 63 -14.55 11.46 5.45
CA ALA A 63 -13.54 11.81 6.44
C ALA A 63 -12.64 12.98 6.00
N GLU A 64 -12.62 13.31 4.71
CA GLU A 64 -11.95 14.50 4.16
C GLU A 64 -12.87 15.71 3.95
N SER A 65 -14.17 15.57 4.31
CA SER A 65 -15.17 16.66 4.30
C SER A 65 -15.20 17.41 5.63
#